data_AF-A0A1J0TV45-F1
#
_entry.id   AF-A0A1J0TV45-F1
#
_cell.length_a   1.000
_cell.length_b   1.000
_cell.length_c   1.000
_cell.angle_alpha   90.00
_cell.angle_beta   90.00
_cell.angle_gamma   90.00
#
_symmetry.space_group_name_H-M   'P 1'
#
loop_
_entity.id
_entity.type
_entity.pdbx_description
1 polymer ?
#
loop_
_entity_poly.entity_id
_entity_poly.type
_entity_poly.pdbx_seq_one_letter_code
_entity_poly.pdbx_strand_id
1 'polypeptide(L)' 'MTEQVIRKVLGEHAKLSVDSTALDPAADLYELGLTSHASVNVMLALEDAFDVEFPDELLRKSTFASVGAIRSALTELGVA' A
#
# COMPACT_ATOMS: atom_id res chain seq x y z
N MET A 1 1.28 -14.40 1.55
CA MET A 1 0.37 -14.12 0.41
C MET A 1 0.03 -12.63 0.36
N THR A 2 -0.30 -12.02 1.50
CA THR A 2 -0.57 -10.58 1.68
C THR A 2 0.43 -9.66 0.99
N GLU A 3 1.73 -9.85 1.21
CA GLU A 3 2.76 -8.97 0.63
C GLU A 3 2.79 -9.01 -0.91
N GLN A 4 2.55 -10.16 -1.53
CA GLN A 4 2.50 -10.27 -2.99
C GLN A 4 1.32 -9.48 -3.57
N VAL A 5 0.17 -9.50 -2.90
CA VAL A 5 -1.02 -8.71 -3.29
C VAL A 5 -0.71 -7.22 -3.15
N ILE A 6 -0.13 -6.78 -2.03
CA ILE A 6 0.28 -5.39 -1.84
C ILE A 6 1.22 -4.94 -2.98
N ARG A 7 2.26 -5.73 -3.29
CA ARG A 7 3.21 -5.41 -4.37
C ARG A 7 2.54 -5.36 -5.74
N LYS A 8 1.57 -6.24 -6.00
CA LYS A 8 0.77 -6.22 -7.23
C LYS A 8 -0.04 -4.92 -7.32
N VAL A 9 -0.80 -4.59 -6.27
CA VAL A 9 -1.59 -3.35 -6.20
C VAL A 9 -0.71 -2.11 -6.37
N LEU A 10 0.46 -2.08 -5.74
CA LEU A 10 1.41 -0.99 -5.93
C LEU A 10 1.90 -0.90 -7.39
N GLY A 11 2.19 -2.03 -8.03
CA GLY A 11 2.60 -2.05 -9.44
C GLY A 11 1.53 -1.49 -10.38
N GLU A 12 0.26 -1.74 -10.09
CA GLU A 12 -0.87 -1.32 -10.92
C GLU A 12 -1.32 0.13 -10.64
N HIS A 13 -1.31 0.56 -9.37
CA HIS A 13 -1.97 1.79 -8.94
C HIS A 13 -1.03 2.87 -8.38
N ALA A 14 0.14 2.51 -7.84
CA ALA A 14 1.04 3.48 -7.20
C ALA A 14 1.85 4.32 -8.20
N LYS A 15 1.99 3.86 -9.44
CA LYS A 15 2.76 4.52 -10.52
C LYS A 15 4.20 4.85 -10.10
N LEU A 16 4.84 3.92 -9.40
CA LEU A 16 6.22 4.08 -8.93
C LEU A 16 7.19 4.12 -10.11
N SER A 17 8.32 4.80 -9.91
CA SER A 17 9.40 4.86 -10.92
C SER A 17 10.25 3.59 -10.96
N VAL A 18 9.95 2.63 -10.08
CA VAL A 18 10.72 1.40 -9.84
C VAL A 18 9.79 0.19 -9.80
N ASP A 19 10.36 -1.00 -9.98
CA ASP A 19 9.62 -2.25 -9.93
C ASP A 19 9.14 -2.56 -8.51
N SER A 20 7.81 -2.71 -8.33
CA SER A 20 7.20 -2.96 -7.02
C SER A 20 7.54 -4.34 -6.43
N THR A 21 7.93 -5.30 -7.26
CA THR A 21 8.24 -6.66 -6.84
C THR A 21 9.57 -6.75 -6.09
N ALA A 22 10.52 -5.85 -6.38
CA ALA A 22 11.85 -5.81 -5.79
C ALA A 22 12.03 -4.73 -4.71
N LEU A 23 10.96 -4.03 -4.32
CA LEU A 23 11.02 -3.00 -3.29
C LEU A 23 11.42 -3.55 -1.94
N ASP A 24 12.32 -2.84 -1.26
CA ASP A 24 12.55 -3.06 0.17
C ASP A 24 11.26 -2.74 0.93
N PRO A 25 10.81 -3.62 1.86
CA PRO A 25 9.56 -3.39 2.58
C PRO A 25 9.56 -2.13 3.45
N ALA A 26 10.74 -1.59 3.79
CA ALA A 26 10.91 -0.34 4.54
C ALA A 26 11.18 0.87 3.63
N ALA A 27 11.25 0.71 2.30
CA ALA A 27 11.47 1.82 1.38
C ALA A 27 10.30 2.82 1.41
N ASP A 28 10.64 4.12 1.35
CA ASP A 28 9.64 5.19 1.27
C ASP A 28 9.08 5.28 -0.16
N LEU A 29 7.81 4.91 -0.30
CA LEU A 29 7.11 4.91 -1.58
C LEU A 29 6.95 6.32 -2.15
N TYR A 30 6.85 7.36 -1.31
CA TYR A 30 6.76 8.74 -1.77
C TYR A 30 8.07 9.22 -2.39
N GLU A 31 9.22 8.81 -1.84
CA GLU A 31 10.52 9.07 -2.48
C GLU A 31 10.68 8.32 -3.81
N LEU A 32 9.99 7.18 -3.95
CA LEU A 32 9.99 6.36 -5.16
C LEU A 32 8.95 6.79 -6.21
N GLY A 33 8.21 7.86 -5.94
CA GLY A 33 7.28 8.50 -6.89
C GLY A 33 5.79 8.32 -6.56
N LEU A 34 5.43 7.72 -5.42
CA LEU A 34 4.05 7.68 -4.96
C LEU A 34 3.55 9.12 -4.72
N THR A 35 2.41 9.43 -5.33
CA THR A 35 1.73 10.72 -5.15
C THR A 35 0.53 10.57 -4.22
N SER A 36 0.05 11.67 -3.64
CA SER A 36 -1.16 11.65 -2.79
C SER A 36 -2.40 11.12 -3.53
N HIS A 37 -2.50 11.35 -4.84
CA HIS A 37 -3.59 10.80 -5.65
C HIS A 37 -3.41 9.29 -5.84
N ALA A 38 -2.18 8.85 -6.15
CA ALA A 38 -1.88 7.43 -6.31
C ALA A 38 -2.10 6.64 -5.00
N SER A 39 -1.82 7.22 -3.83
CA SER A 39 -2.08 6.56 -2.54
C SER A 39 -3.56 6.28 -2.30
N VAL A 40 -4.46 7.16 -2.76
CA VAL A 40 -5.92 6.91 -2.69
C VAL A 40 -6.32 5.74 -3.59
N ASN A 41 -5.78 5.66 -4.80
CA ASN A 41 -6.06 4.52 -5.69
C ASN A 41 -5.51 3.20 -5.14
N VAL A 42 -4.33 3.23 -4.51
CA VAL A 42 -3.74 2.06 -3.83
C VAL A 42 -4.64 1.61 -2.68
N MET A 43 -5.11 2.54 -1.85
CA MET A 43 -6.05 2.24 -0.76
C MET A 43 -7.31 1.56 -1.28
N LEU A 44 -8.01 2.15 -2.26
CA LEU A 44 -9.23 1.57 -2.84
C LEU A 44 -9.00 0.17 -3.42
N ALA A 45 -7.84 -0.04 -4.07
CA ALA A 45 -7.49 -1.35 -4.61
C ALA A 45 -7.13 -2.38 -3.53
N LEU A 46 -6.59 -1.95 -2.38
CA LEU A 46 -6.38 -2.83 -1.23
C LEU A 46 -7.71 -3.20 -0.57
N GLU A 47 -8.63 -2.26 -0.42
CA GLU A 47 -9.98 -2.50 0.07
C GLU A 47 -10.70 -3.56 -0.77
N ASP A 48 -10.68 -3.40 -2.09
CA ASP A 48 -11.25 -4.38 -3.03
C ASP A 48 -10.53 -5.75 -2.99
N ALA A 49 -9.19 -5.75 -2.94
CA ALA A 49 -8.41 -6.99 -2.97
C ALA A 49 -8.53 -7.83 -1.69
N PHE A 50 -8.77 -7.18 -0.54
CA PHE A 50 -8.85 -7.84 0.77
C PHE A 50 -10.28 -7.87 1.33
N ASP A 51 -11.26 -7.30 0.63
CA ASP A 51 -12.66 -7.17 1.08
C ASP A 51 -12.74 -6.46 2.46
N VAL A 52 -12.02 -5.34 2.59
CA VAL A 52 -11.92 -4.52 3.82
C VAL A 52 -12.16 -3.05 3.54
N GLU A 53 -12.34 -2.26 4.60
CA GLU A 53 -12.45 -0.80 4.52
C GLU A 53 -11.43 -0.17 5.48
N PHE A 54 -10.64 0.81 5.02
CA PHE A 54 -9.67 1.51 5.86
C PHE A 54 -10.38 2.62 6.67
N PRO A 55 -10.37 2.54 8.02
CA PRO A 55 -10.94 3.60 8.85
C PRO A 55 -10.10 4.88 8.75
N ASP A 56 -10.73 6.05 8.95
CA ASP A 56 -10.09 7.37 8.90
C ASP A 56 -8.80 7.49 9.73
N GLU A 57 -8.70 6.73 10.84
CA GLU A 57 -7.49 6.71 11.67
C GLU A 57 -6.26 6.13 10.96
N LEU A 58 -6.48 5.20 10.02
CA LEU A 58 -5.45 4.60 9.18
C LEU A 58 -5.26 5.36 7.85
N LEU A 59 -6.13 6.31 7.50
CA LEU A 59 -6.03 7.15 6.29
C LEU A 59 -4.96 8.25 6.41
N ARG A 60 -3.72 7.85 6.70
CA ARG A 60 -2.59 8.75 6.93
C ARG A 60 -1.45 8.44 5.98
N LYS A 61 -0.65 9.46 5.69
CA LYS A 61 0.55 9.35 4.85
C LYS A 61 1.48 8.21 5.32
N SER A 62 1.64 8.05 6.64
CA SER A 62 2.48 7.00 7.24
C SER A 62 2.03 5.58 6.89
N THR A 63 0.72 5.34 6.75
CA THR A 63 0.14 4.02 6.46
C THR A 63 0.54 3.54 5.07
N PHE A 64 0.59 4.46 4.10
CA PHE A 64 0.94 4.18 2.71
C PHE A 64 2.40 4.53 2.37
N ALA A 65 3.23 4.82 3.39
CA ALA A 65 4.62 5.24 3.19
C ALA A 65 5.52 4.08 2.75
N SER A 66 5.19 2.83 3.09
CA SER A 66 6.00 1.66 2.74
C SER A 66 5.13 0.41 2.64
N VAL A 67 5.65 -0.63 1.97
CA VAL A 67 4.98 -1.95 1.91
C VAL A 67 4.78 -2.50 3.32
N GLY A 68 5.77 -2.32 4.20
CA GLY A 68 5.70 -2.72 5.60
C GLY A 68 4.60 -2.00 6.37
N ALA A 69 4.43 -0.69 6.16
CA ALA A 69 3.37 0.09 6.81
C ALA A 69 1.97 -0.36 6.36
N ILE A 70 1.79 -0.59 5.05
CA ILE A 70 0.54 -1.11 4.49
C ILE A 70 0.23 -2.49 5.08
N ARG A 71 1.24 -3.37 5.16
CA ARG A 71 1.08 -4.70 5.74
C ARG A 71 0.69 -4.62 7.22
N SER A 72 1.30 -3.73 7.99
CA SER A 72 0.93 -3.53 9.40
C SER A 72 -0.52 -3.08 9.53
N ALA A 73 -0.95 -2.12 8.72
CA ALA A 73 -2.34 -1.66 8.71
C ALA A 73 -3.33 -2.78 8.37
N LEU A 74 -3.02 -3.60 7.34
CA LEU A 74 -3.82 -4.78 7.01
C LEU A 74 -3.81 -5.84 8.12
N THR A 75 -2.74 -5.92 8.92
CA THR A 75 -2.68 -6.79 10.11
C THR A 75 -3.61 -6.27 11.21
N GLU A 76 -3.66 -4.96 11.41
CA GLU A 76 -4.60 -4.32 12.35
C GLU A 76 -6.06 -4.53 11.94
N LEU A 77 -6.33 -4.61 10.63
CA LEU A 77 -7.64 -4.96 10.07
C LEU A 77 -7.94 -6.48 10.10
N GLY A 78 -6.98 -7.32 10.49
CA GLY A 78 -7.18 -8.76 10.63
C GLY A 78 -7.14 -9.57 9.33
N VAL A 79 -6.59 -9.01 8.24
CA VAL A 79 -6.54 -9.66 6.92
C VAL A 79 -5.13 -10.04 6.43
N ALA A 80 -4.09 -9.65 7.18
CA ALA A 80 -2.68 -9.91 6.83
C ALA A 80 -2.07 -11.13 7.51
#